data_AF-A0A015IF36-F1
#
_entry.id   AF-A0A015IF36-F1
#
_cell.length_a   1.000
_cell.length_b   1.000
_cell.length_c   1.000
_cell.angle_alpha   90.00
_cell.angle_beta   90.00
_cell.angle_gamma   90.00
#
_symmetry.space_group_name_H-M   'P 1'
#
loop_
_entity.id
_entity.type
_entity.pdbx_description
1 polymer ?
#
loop_
_entity_poly.entity_id
_entity_poly.type
_entity_poly.pdbx_seq_one_letter_code
_entity_poly.pdbx_strand_id
1 'polypeptide(L)'
;MMITNDLNDLNDLEQPSLPTYDSQPPAYSELSNPPPVPPTLIHSESFDDAEEFFRNNETIDSLPSNDVIQELLNQDDYSYWRFTPEKILMQLEIVIVGNNGRELILNNSKKKGLKYNEIMIQSNLPFFNPKKIINNEKIELEEVKEKNNDNLFEDLHYFEITIVEKSDDVTKIAIGLTTNPYPYYRLPGYNKYSIGYHSENGNKYHNSQFNLQEYGPKWSEIGDTVGCGYRSSSGEVFFTKDGEYLGVAHSYGDDDHVWYPTIGAEGTCKIEVNFGDSHNMFKYKPARSYGPGAQGGWLYKHLDPSKKWAED
;
A
#
# COMPACT_ATOMS: atom_id res chain seq x y z
N MET A 1 18.71 67.20 23.79
CA MET A 1 19.01 67.81 25.11
C MET A 1 18.08 67.16 26.11
N MET A 2 18.66 66.52 27.13
CA MET A 2 18.11 66.12 28.43
C MET A 2 17.07 64.98 28.56
N ILE A 3 17.62 63.88 29.06
CA ILE A 3 17.11 62.84 29.96
C ILE A 3 16.36 63.44 31.16
N THR A 4 15.30 62.76 31.63
CA THR A 4 15.12 62.35 33.05
C THR A 4 14.03 61.27 33.15
N ASN A 5 14.45 60.05 33.53
CA ASN A 5 13.63 59.12 34.29
C ASN A 5 13.75 59.55 35.75
N ASP A 6 12.65 59.55 36.51
CA ASP A 6 12.72 59.41 37.96
C ASP A 6 11.65 58.44 38.45
N LEU A 7 12.13 57.56 39.32
CA LEU A 7 11.48 56.45 39.97
C LEU A 7 10.76 56.90 41.25
N ASN A 8 9.79 56.08 41.65
CA ASN A 8 9.31 55.85 43.01
C ASN A 8 8.52 56.98 43.68
N ASP A 9 7.23 56.71 43.93
CA ASP A 9 6.80 56.62 45.33
C ASP A 9 5.64 55.63 45.49
N LEU A 10 5.79 54.81 46.54
CA LEU A 10 4.99 53.67 46.94
C LEU A 10 3.73 54.10 47.71
N ASN A 11 2.73 53.23 47.62
CA ASN A 11 1.77 52.91 48.69
C ASN A 11 0.88 54.05 49.21
N ASP A 12 -0.33 54.16 48.62
CA ASP A 12 -1.54 54.30 49.42
C ASP A 12 -2.65 53.45 48.80
N LEU A 13 -2.90 52.32 49.47
CA LEU A 13 -3.93 51.32 49.17
C LEU A 13 -5.26 51.76 49.77
N GLU A 14 -6.27 51.96 48.92
CA GLU A 14 -7.67 51.64 49.27
C GLU A 14 -8.17 50.58 48.30
N GLN A 15 -8.55 49.41 48.84
CA GLN A 15 -9.14 48.33 48.05
C GLN A 15 -10.61 48.67 47.72
N PRO A 16 -11.02 48.67 46.44
CA PRO A 16 -12.42 48.83 46.08
C PRO A 16 -13.22 47.55 46.42
N SER A 17 -14.43 47.75 46.95
CA SER A 17 -15.37 46.70 47.30
C SER A 17 -15.80 45.84 46.10
N LEU A 18 -15.95 44.54 46.32
CA LEU A 18 -16.47 43.59 45.33
C LEU A 18 -17.94 43.90 44.99
N PRO A 19 -18.33 43.92 43.70
CA PRO A 19 -19.71 44.12 43.31
C PRO A 19 -20.58 42.89 43.66
N THR A 20 -21.77 43.15 44.18
CA THR A 20 -22.83 42.17 44.43
C THR A 20 -23.36 41.61 43.11
N TYR A 21 -23.23 40.30 42.91
CA TYR A 21 -23.82 39.62 41.77
C TYR A 21 -25.26 39.23 42.10
N ASP A 22 -26.23 39.98 41.58
CA ASP A 22 -27.57 39.43 41.38
C ASP A 22 -28.12 39.92 40.04
N SER A 23 -28.07 39.03 39.05
CA SER A 23 -28.85 39.10 37.82
C SER A 23 -28.93 37.67 37.28
N GLN A 24 -30.02 36.97 37.57
CA GLN A 24 -30.38 35.75 36.85
C GLN A 24 -30.27 36.00 35.33
N PRO A 25 -29.58 35.14 34.57
CA PRO A 25 -29.60 35.24 33.12
C PRO A 25 -31.02 34.98 32.59
N PRO A 26 -31.44 35.66 31.51
CA PRO A 26 -32.77 35.52 30.94
C PRO A 26 -33.01 34.07 30.47
N ALA A 27 -34.27 33.64 30.57
CA ALA A 27 -34.71 32.33 30.11
C ALA A 27 -34.37 32.15 28.62
N TYR A 28 -33.66 31.07 28.30
CA TYR A 28 -33.34 30.68 26.93
C TYR A 28 -34.62 30.28 26.19
N SER A 29 -35.21 31.22 25.45
CA SER A 29 -36.21 30.91 24.43
C SER A 29 -35.82 31.56 23.10
N GLU A 30 -35.43 30.66 22.19
CA GLU A 30 -35.45 30.72 20.73
C GLU A 30 -34.25 31.32 19.93
N LEU A 31 -33.90 30.52 18.90
CA LEU A 31 -33.10 30.79 17.70
C LEU A 31 -31.57 30.65 17.80
N SER A 32 -31.11 29.41 17.96
CA SER A 32 -29.94 28.93 17.22
C SER A 32 -30.39 27.73 16.38
N ASN A 33 -30.39 27.87 15.05
CA ASN A 33 -30.42 26.68 14.21
C ASN A 33 -29.23 25.81 14.64
N PRO A 34 -29.41 24.51 14.89
CA PRO A 34 -28.27 23.64 15.16
C PRO A 34 -27.27 23.82 14.01
N PRO A 35 -25.95 23.81 14.30
CA PRO A 35 -24.96 23.78 13.24
C PRO A 35 -25.36 22.68 12.24
N PRO A 36 -25.22 22.90 10.92
CA PRO A 36 -25.58 21.89 9.94
C PRO A 36 -24.89 20.59 10.37
N VAL A 37 -25.70 19.55 10.57
CA VAL A 37 -25.20 18.23 10.94
C VAL A 37 -24.09 17.93 9.93
N PRO A 38 -22.84 17.65 10.39
CA PRO A 38 -21.78 17.26 9.48
C PRO A 38 -22.35 16.17 8.58
N PRO A 39 -22.17 16.22 7.25
CA PRO A 39 -22.72 15.20 6.38
C PRO A 39 -22.34 13.85 6.96
N THR A 40 -23.35 13.05 7.32
CA THR A 40 -23.13 11.70 7.83
C THR A 40 -22.26 11.02 6.79
N LEU A 41 -21.02 10.69 7.13
CA LEU A 41 -20.21 9.84 6.27
C LEU A 41 -21.00 8.54 6.18
N ILE A 42 -21.64 8.31 5.03
CA ILE A 42 -22.39 7.09 4.80
C ILE A 42 -21.33 6.01 4.63
N HIS A 43 -21.03 5.31 5.73
CA HIS A 43 -20.17 4.14 5.70
C HIS A 43 -20.87 3.05 4.88
N SER A 44 -20.12 2.42 3.98
CA SER A 44 -20.57 1.18 3.36
C SER A 44 -20.55 0.07 4.40
N GLU A 45 -21.40 -0.95 4.22
CA GLU A 45 -21.35 -2.16 5.07
C GLU A 45 -19.94 -2.79 5.06
N SER A 46 -19.26 -2.77 3.90
CA SER A 46 -17.87 -3.20 3.77
C SER A 46 -16.90 -2.41 4.67
N PHE A 47 -17.13 -1.11 4.85
CA PHE A 47 -16.29 -0.27 5.72
C PHE A 47 -16.48 -0.64 7.20
N ASP A 48 -17.74 -0.76 7.66
CA ASP A 48 -18.02 -1.07 9.07
C ASP A 48 -17.51 -2.46 9.46
N ASP A 49 -17.72 -3.45 8.59
CA ASP A 49 -17.21 -4.82 8.78
C ASP A 49 -15.67 -4.84 8.79
N ALA A 50 -15.03 -4.02 7.97
CA ALA A 50 -13.57 -3.91 7.95
C ALA A 50 -13.03 -3.28 9.24
N GLU A 51 -13.70 -2.26 9.79
CA GLU A 51 -13.30 -1.68 11.07
C GLU A 51 -13.47 -2.69 12.22
N GLU A 52 -14.50 -3.53 12.19
CA GLU A 52 -14.63 -4.64 13.13
C GLU A 52 -13.52 -5.69 12.92
N PHE A 53 -13.20 -6.03 11.68
CA PHE A 53 -12.11 -6.94 11.35
C PHE A 53 -10.79 -6.47 11.97
N PHE A 54 -10.41 -5.20 11.82
CA PHE A 54 -9.16 -4.67 12.39
C PHE A 54 -9.17 -4.54 13.92
N ARG A 55 -10.34 -4.49 14.57
CA ARG A 55 -10.42 -4.57 16.03
C ARG A 55 -10.16 -5.98 16.56
N ASN A 56 -10.45 -6.99 15.74
CA ASN A 56 -10.40 -8.40 16.12
C ASN A 56 -9.15 -9.13 15.58
N ASN A 57 -8.36 -8.49 14.72
CA ASN A 57 -7.18 -9.08 14.09
C ASN A 57 -6.00 -8.11 14.17
N GLU A 58 -4.90 -8.55 14.78
CA GLU A 58 -3.63 -7.81 14.81
C GLU A 58 -2.84 -8.06 13.51
N THR A 59 -2.06 -7.06 13.09
CA THR A 59 -1.15 -7.20 11.95
C THR A 59 -0.01 -8.15 12.27
N ILE A 60 0.35 -8.99 11.31
CA ILE A 60 1.46 -9.94 11.43
C ILE A 60 2.64 -9.38 10.64
N ASP A 61 3.50 -8.63 11.34
CA ASP A 61 4.73 -8.07 10.77
C ASP A 61 5.92 -9.02 10.98
N SER A 62 5.77 -10.26 10.48
CA SER A 62 6.84 -11.26 10.47
C SER A 62 7.08 -11.81 9.07
N LEU A 63 8.36 -11.90 8.71
CA LEU A 63 8.78 -12.55 7.48
C LEU A 63 8.64 -14.07 7.57
N PRO A 64 8.61 -14.80 6.44
CA PRO A 64 8.60 -16.26 6.45
C PRO A 64 9.75 -16.85 7.29
N SER A 65 9.51 -17.99 7.92
CA SER A 65 10.55 -18.67 8.72
C SER A 65 11.74 -19.10 7.88
N ASN A 66 12.90 -19.27 8.51
CA ASN A 66 14.11 -19.71 7.82
C ASN A 66 13.94 -21.01 7.04
N ASP A 67 13.22 -21.99 7.60
CA ASP A 67 12.95 -23.25 6.90
C ASP A 67 12.19 -23.02 5.59
N VAL A 68 11.19 -22.13 5.60
CA VAL A 68 10.45 -21.74 4.38
C VAL A 68 11.39 -21.01 3.43
N ILE A 69 12.19 -20.06 3.90
CA ILE A 69 13.15 -19.32 3.06
C ILE A 69 14.16 -20.28 2.40
N GLN A 70 14.69 -21.26 3.12
CA GLN A 70 15.59 -22.27 2.58
C GLN A 70 14.91 -23.15 1.53
N GLU A 71 13.65 -23.55 1.75
CA GLU A 71 12.86 -24.29 0.76
C GLU A 71 12.68 -23.47 -0.53
N LEU A 72 12.35 -22.17 -0.41
CA LEU A 72 12.21 -21.25 -1.54
C LEU A 72 13.52 -21.08 -2.33
N LEU A 73 14.67 -21.10 -1.66
CA LEU A 73 15.98 -21.00 -2.31
C LEU A 73 16.45 -22.29 -2.98
N ASN A 74 15.94 -23.45 -2.55
CA ASN A 74 16.21 -24.74 -3.17
C ASN A 74 15.39 -24.97 -4.44
N GLN A 75 14.37 -24.15 -4.70
CA GLN A 75 13.63 -24.16 -5.95
C GLN A 75 14.42 -23.40 -7.01
N ASP A 76 14.69 -24.06 -8.15
CA ASP A 76 15.43 -23.49 -9.29
C ASP A 76 14.64 -22.37 -10.00
N ASP A 77 13.36 -22.21 -9.68
CA ASP A 77 12.49 -21.20 -10.21
C ASP A 77 11.93 -20.27 -9.12
N TYR A 78 12.24 -18.99 -9.23
CA TYR A 78 11.66 -17.91 -8.43
C TYR A 78 10.16 -17.67 -8.76
N SER A 79 9.49 -18.69 -9.32
CA SER A 79 8.08 -18.70 -9.68
C SER A 79 7.13 -18.86 -8.49
N TYR A 80 7.67 -18.95 -7.28
CA TYR A 80 6.88 -19.18 -6.08
C TYR A 80 6.08 -17.97 -5.61
N TRP A 81 6.36 -16.74 -6.08
CA TRP A 81 5.44 -15.61 -5.92
C TRP A 81 4.22 -15.78 -6.83
N ARG A 82 3.06 -15.78 -6.18
CA ARG A 82 1.75 -15.97 -6.80
C ARG A 82 0.65 -15.33 -5.97
N PHE A 83 -0.44 -14.94 -6.60
CA PHE A 83 -1.64 -14.49 -5.90
C PHE A 83 -2.48 -15.67 -5.44
N THR A 84 -2.91 -15.63 -4.17
CA THR A 84 -3.69 -16.70 -3.52
C THR A 84 -4.96 -16.12 -2.91
N PRO A 85 -6.11 -16.27 -3.58
CA PRO A 85 -7.38 -15.77 -3.05
C PRO A 85 -7.82 -16.54 -1.81
N GLU A 86 -8.66 -15.90 -1.01
CA GLU A 86 -9.37 -16.55 0.07
C GLU A 86 -10.16 -17.77 -0.44
N LYS A 87 -10.15 -18.85 0.35
CA LYS A 87 -10.77 -20.14 -0.05
C LYS A 87 -12.23 -19.97 -0.44
N ILE A 88 -12.96 -19.11 0.27
CA ILE A 88 -14.37 -18.84 0.00
C ILE A 88 -14.58 -18.19 -1.38
N LEU A 89 -13.66 -17.34 -1.83
CA LEU A 89 -13.74 -16.69 -3.14
C LEU A 89 -13.56 -17.68 -4.28
N MET A 90 -12.68 -18.67 -4.10
CA MET A 90 -12.49 -19.74 -5.07
C MET A 90 -13.66 -20.73 -5.06
N GLN A 91 -14.15 -21.13 -3.88
CA GLN A 91 -15.29 -22.04 -3.74
C GLN A 91 -16.56 -21.48 -4.35
N LEU A 92 -16.77 -20.17 -4.21
CA LEU A 92 -17.89 -19.47 -4.81
C LEU A 92 -17.61 -19.06 -6.26
N GLU A 93 -16.46 -19.42 -6.84
CA GLU A 93 -16.01 -19.04 -8.19
C GLU A 93 -16.08 -17.51 -8.45
N ILE A 94 -15.91 -16.71 -7.40
CA ILE A 94 -15.82 -15.25 -7.50
C ILE A 94 -14.45 -14.89 -8.07
N VAL A 95 -13.42 -15.61 -7.65
CA VAL A 95 -12.07 -15.48 -8.19
C VAL A 95 -11.64 -16.82 -8.79
N ILE A 96 -11.23 -16.79 -10.05
CA ILE A 96 -10.62 -17.92 -10.74
C ILE A 96 -9.15 -17.57 -10.97
N VAL A 97 -8.28 -18.54 -10.70
CA VAL A 97 -6.83 -18.36 -10.77
C VAL A 97 -6.25 -19.28 -11.81
N GLY A 98 -5.56 -18.71 -12.79
CA GLY A 98 -4.77 -19.39 -13.81
C GLY A 98 -3.28 -19.13 -13.63
N ASN A 99 -2.47 -19.78 -14.47
CA ASN A 99 -1.03 -19.58 -14.57
C ASN A 99 -0.31 -19.53 -13.20
N ASN A 100 -0.60 -20.52 -12.34
CA ASN A 100 -0.05 -20.62 -10.99
C ASN A 100 -0.22 -19.35 -10.13
N GLY A 101 -1.36 -18.64 -10.23
CA GLY A 101 -1.57 -17.40 -9.46
C GLY A 101 -1.07 -16.15 -10.14
N ARG A 102 -0.87 -16.19 -11.45
CA ARG A 102 -0.44 -15.05 -12.26
C ARG A 102 -1.44 -14.64 -13.33
N GLU A 103 -2.55 -15.35 -13.43
CA GLU A 103 -3.72 -14.92 -14.17
C GLU A 103 -4.88 -14.92 -13.19
N LEU A 104 -5.56 -13.78 -13.03
CA LEU A 104 -6.64 -13.58 -12.08
C LEU A 104 -7.89 -13.16 -12.84
N ILE A 105 -8.99 -13.88 -12.64
CA ILE A 105 -10.30 -13.51 -13.17
C ILE A 105 -11.21 -13.21 -11.98
N LEU A 106 -11.61 -11.96 -11.83
CA LEU A 106 -12.53 -11.50 -10.79
C LEU A 106 -13.94 -11.36 -11.38
N ASN A 107 -14.92 -12.04 -10.78
CA ASN A 107 -16.31 -12.18 -11.26
C ASN A 107 -17.34 -11.69 -10.23
N ASN A 108 -17.06 -10.55 -9.59
CA ASN A 108 -17.85 -9.95 -8.51
C ASN A 108 -19.02 -9.06 -8.99
N SER A 109 -19.18 -8.78 -10.28
CA SER A 109 -20.29 -7.95 -10.79
C SER A 109 -21.62 -8.72 -10.97
N LYS A 110 -21.58 -10.05 -11.14
CA LYS A 110 -22.71 -10.85 -11.68
C LYS A 110 -23.33 -11.84 -10.70
N LYS A 111 -22.79 -12.02 -9.49
CA LYS A 111 -23.28 -13.05 -8.56
C LYS A 111 -24.30 -12.49 -7.58
N LYS A 112 -25.57 -12.84 -7.84
CA LYS A 112 -26.69 -12.52 -6.96
C LYS A 112 -26.44 -13.05 -5.54
N GLY A 113 -26.48 -12.18 -4.55
CA GLY A 113 -26.26 -12.51 -3.13
C GLY A 113 -24.82 -12.36 -2.65
N LEU A 114 -23.91 -11.81 -3.46
CA LEU A 114 -22.64 -11.28 -2.96
C LEU A 114 -22.92 -10.17 -1.94
N LYS A 115 -22.33 -10.29 -0.75
CA LYS A 115 -22.42 -9.26 0.30
C LYS A 115 -21.62 -8.01 -0.07
N TYR A 116 -20.48 -8.18 -0.73
CA TYR A 116 -19.56 -7.09 -1.07
C TYR A 116 -19.28 -7.05 -2.56
N ASN A 117 -19.13 -5.84 -3.09
CA ASN A 117 -18.76 -5.62 -4.49
C ASN A 117 -17.25 -5.54 -4.65
N GLU A 118 -16.53 -5.07 -3.64
CA GLU A 118 -15.08 -5.00 -3.62
C GLU A 118 -14.49 -6.37 -3.28
N ILE A 119 -13.53 -6.83 -4.07
CA ILE A 119 -12.76 -8.05 -3.78
C ILE A 119 -11.29 -7.76 -3.99
N MET A 120 -10.44 -8.19 -3.06
CA MET A 120 -8.99 -8.17 -3.20
C MET A 120 -8.38 -9.56 -3.05
N ILE A 121 -7.16 -9.69 -3.55
CA ILE A 121 -6.33 -10.88 -3.53
C ILE A 121 -4.92 -10.44 -3.16
N GLN A 122 -4.31 -11.12 -2.18
CA GLN A 122 -2.90 -10.91 -1.81
C GLN A 122 -2.01 -11.96 -2.47
N SER A 123 -0.73 -11.64 -2.61
CA SER A 123 0.30 -12.65 -2.87
C SER A 123 0.42 -13.63 -1.70
N ASN A 124 0.96 -14.81 -1.98
CA ASN A 124 1.26 -15.81 -0.97
C ASN A 124 2.44 -15.44 -0.07
N LEU A 125 3.24 -14.46 -0.46
CA LEU A 125 4.46 -14.04 0.21
C LEU A 125 4.56 -12.52 0.21
N PRO A 126 5.14 -11.93 1.26
CA PRO A 126 5.38 -10.50 1.28
C PRO A 126 6.51 -10.13 0.31
N PHE A 127 6.78 -8.84 0.19
CA PHE A 127 8.04 -8.35 -0.34
C PHE A 127 9.16 -8.60 0.66
N PHE A 128 10.18 -9.35 0.25
CA PHE A 128 11.41 -9.57 1.03
C PHE A 128 12.50 -10.15 0.13
N ASN A 129 13.77 -10.07 0.55
CA ASN A 129 14.88 -10.69 -0.18
C ASN A 129 15.36 -11.96 0.56
N PRO A 130 14.97 -13.17 0.13
CA PRO A 130 15.37 -14.43 0.76
C PRO A 130 16.89 -14.57 0.93
N LYS A 131 17.66 -14.13 -0.08
CA LYS A 131 19.13 -14.24 -0.08
C LYS A 131 19.76 -13.30 0.93
N LYS A 132 19.20 -12.09 1.06
CA LYS A 132 19.68 -11.10 2.04
C LYS A 132 19.43 -11.57 3.47
N ILE A 133 18.29 -12.19 3.75
CA ILE A 133 17.98 -12.71 5.10
C ILE A 133 19.00 -13.77 5.52
N ILE A 134 19.21 -14.80 4.68
CA ILE A 134 20.17 -15.87 4.99
C ILE A 134 21.62 -15.37 4.97
N ASN A 135 21.96 -14.45 4.08
CA ASN A 135 23.28 -13.85 4.08
C ASN A 135 23.48 -12.98 5.32
N ASN A 136 22.49 -12.22 5.80
CA ASN A 136 22.59 -11.49 7.05
C ASN A 136 22.78 -12.44 8.23
N GLU A 137 22.11 -13.59 8.29
CA GLU A 137 22.41 -14.61 9.32
C GLU A 137 23.83 -15.14 9.20
N LYS A 138 24.31 -15.43 7.98
CA LYS A 138 25.70 -15.84 7.76
C LYS A 138 26.68 -14.73 8.09
N ILE A 139 26.36 -13.48 7.79
CA ILE A 139 27.14 -12.28 8.10
C ILE A 139 27.12 -12.06 9.60
N GLU A 140 26.04 -12.24 10.34
CA GLU A 140 26.07 -12.20 11.81
C GLU A 140 26.95 -13.32 12.40
N LEU A 141 26.98 -14.49 11.74
CA LEU A 141 27.90 -15.59 12.07
C LEU A 141 29.37 -15.30 11.66
N GLU A 142 29.59 -14.57 10.56
CA GLU A 142 30.89 -14.31 9.92
C GLU A 142 31.49 -12.94 10.26
N GLU A 143 30.72 -11.93 10.68
CA GLU A 143 31.14 -10.59 11.17
C GLU A 143 31.58 -10.62 12.63
N VAL A 144 31.47 -11.78 13.28
CA VAL A 144 32.42 -12.15 14.34
C VAL A 144 33.87 -12.20 13.79
N LYS A 145 34.08 -12.15 12.46
CA LYS A 145 35.37 -12.30 11.77
C LYS A 145 35.55 -11.42 10.50
N GLU A 146 35.29 -10.12 10.63
CA GLU A 146 35.76 -9.03 9.72
C GLU A 146 34.74 -8.48 8.71
N LYS A 147 34.70 -7.13 8.69
CA LYS A 147 33.92 -6.29 7.77
C LYS A 147 34.67 -6.10 6.45
N ASN A 148 33.93 -6.04 5.33
CA ASN A 148 34.01 -4.89 4.42
C ASN A 148 32.86 -4.86 3.39
N ASN A 149 32.36 -3.63 3.20
CA ASN A 149 31.37 -3.14 2.24
C ASN A 149 31.80 -3.30 0.78
N ASP A 150 30.81 -3.56 -0.09
CA ASP A 150 30.56 -2.86 -1.37
C ASP A 150 29.71 -3.77 -2.29
N ASN A 151 28.39 -3.84 -2.05
CA ASN A 151 27.34 -4.25 -3.00
C ASN A 151 25.95 -4.14 -2.34
N LEU A 152 25.56 -2.95 -1.87
CA LEU A 152 24.15 -2.71 -1.52
C LEU A 152 23.36 -2.53 -2.82
N PHE A 153 22.88 -3.64 -3.38
CA PHE A 153 21.71 -3.58 -4.26
C PHE A 153 20.62 -2.83 -3.49
N GLU A 154 20.00 -1.81 -4.10
CA GLU A 154 18.84 -1.18 -3.51
C GLU A 154 17.80 -2.26 -3.22
N ASP A 155 17.33 -2.36 -1.98
CA ASP A 155 16.26 -3.29 -1.62
C ASP A 155 14.92 -2.73 -2.15
N LEU A 156 14.79 -2.84 -3.47
CA LEU A 156 13.63 -2.42 -4.21
C LEU A 156 12.88 -3.67 -4.70
N HIS A 157 11.64 -3.77 -4.24
CA HIS A 157 10.69 -4.80 -4.61
C HIS A 157 9.66 -4.20 -5.57
N TYR A 158 9.23 -4.98 -6.56
CA TYR A 158 8.31 -4.51 -7.59
C TYR A 158 7.54 -5.69 -8.18
N PHE A 159 6.28 -5.44 -8.54
CA PHE A 159 5.48 -6.28 -9.41
C PHE A 159 4.62 -5.40 -10.32
N GLU A 160 4.18 -5.94 -11.46
CA GLU A 160 3.27 -5.24 -12.36
C GLU A 160 2.08 -6.11 -12.72
N ILE A 161 0.99 -5.45 -13.06
CA ILE A 161 -0.22 -6.08 -13.57
C ILE A 161 -0.56 -5.51 -14.94
N THR A 162 -1.19 -6.31 -15.78
CA THR A 162 -1.74 -5.88 -17.07
C THR A 162 -3.22 -6.22 -17.13
N ILE A 163 -4.03 -5.24 -17.55
CA ILE A 163 -5.46 -5.47 -17.78
C ILE A 163 -5.63 -6.23 -19.09
N VAL A 164 -6.17 -7.45 -19.02
CA VAL A 164 -6.41 -8.30 -20.20
C VAL A 164 -7.84 -8.15 -20.69
N GLU A 165 -8.81 -8.15 -19.77
CA GLU A 165 -10.23 -7.99 -20.09
C GLU A 165 -10.95 -7.26 -18.94
N LYS A 166 -12.05 -6.56 -19.25
CA LYS A 166 -12.96 -5.97 -18.27
C LYS A 166 -14.40 -5.96 -18.81
N SER A 167 -15.40 -6.05 -17.94
CA SER A 167 -16.80 -6.14 -18.36
C SER A 167 -17.37 -4.83 -18.87
N ASP A 168 -16.89 -3.70 -18.35
CA ASP A 168 -17.44 -2.38 -18.59
C ASP A 168 -16.44 -1.27 -18.21
N ASP A 169 -16.81 -0.01 -18.45
CA ASP A 169 -16.02 1.17 -18.12
C ASP A 169 -16.16 1.62 -16.66
N VAL A 170 -17.04 0.98 -15.88
CA VAL A 170 -17.21 1.27 -14.46
C VAL A 170 -16.40 0.32 -13.58
N THR A 171 -15.84 -0.74 -14.15
CA THR A 171 -14.97 -1.68 -13.45
C THR A 171 -13.75 -0.95 -12.90
N LYS A 172 -13.59 -1.02 -11.58
CA LYS A 172 -12.49 -0.38 -10.85
C LYS A 172 -11.48 -1.44 -10.50
N ILE A 173 -10.21 -1.12 -10.65
CA ILE A 173 -9.08 -1.98 -10.31
C ILE A 173 -8.15 -1.16 -9.42
N ALA A 174 -7.57 -1.80 -8.43
CA ALA A 174 -6.60 -1.21 -7.54
C ALA A 174 -5.39 -2.14 -7.42
N ILE A 175 -4.21 -1.55 -7.47
CA ILE A 175 -2.93 -2.21 -7.20
C ILE A 175 -2.29 -1.53 -5.99
N GLY A 176 -1.66 -2.31 -5.12
CA GLY A 176 -1.05 -1.74 -3.93
C GLY A 176 -0.44 -2.77 -3.00
N LEU A 177 -0.31 -2.35 -1.75
CA LEU A 177 0.25 -3.13 -0.67
C LEU A 177 -0.71 -3.12 0.51
N THR A 178 -0.86 -4.28 1.14
CA THR A 178 -1.60 -4.44 2.39
C THR A 178 -0.75 -5.26 3.36
N THR A 179 -0.98 -5.10 4.66
CA THR A 179 -0.52 -6.06 5.66
C THR A 179 -1.30 -7.37 5.56
N ASN A 180 -0.90 -8.36 6.36
CA ASN A 180 -1.64 -9.59 6.56
C ASN A 180 -1.94 -9.77 8.05
N PRO A 181 -3.17 -10.14 8.44
CA PRO A 181 -4.35 -10.33 7.59
C PRO A 181 -4.98 -8.98 7.17
N TYR A 182 -5.61 -8.95 6.00
CA TYR A 182 -6.39 -7.80 5.50
C TYR A 182 -7.73 -8.32 4.93
N PRO A 183 -8.87 -7.63 5.14
CA PRO A 183 -10.16 -8.15 4.73
C PRO A 183 -10.27 -8.23 3.20
N TYR A 184 -10.55 -9.42 2.66
CA TYR A 184 -10.64 -9.66 1.22
C TYR A 184 -11.72 -8.84 0.50
N TYR A 185 -12.62 -8.21 1.25
CA TYR A 185 -13.73 -7.40 0.77
C TYR A 185 -13.44 -5.89 0.80
N ARG A 186 -12.15 -5.52 0.82
CA ARG A 186 -11.71 -4.13 0.77
C ARG A 186 -10.55 -3.96 -0.19
N LEU A 187 -10.58 -2.89 -0.98
CA LEU A 187 -9.48 -2.57 -1.90
C LEU A 187 -8.24 -2.10 -1.11
N PRO A 188 -7.03 -2.26 -1.66
CA PRO A 188 -5.82 -1.69 -1.06
C PRO A 188 -5.94 -0.15 -0.96
N GLY A 189 -5.50 0.41 0.16
CA GLY A 189 -5.57 1.84 0.49
C GLY A 189 -6.84 2.28 1.23
N TYR A 190 -7.88 1.45 1.25
CA TYR A 190 -9.20 1.82 1.78
C TYR A 190 -9.35 1.71 3.30
N ASN A 191 -8.52 0.90 3.96
CA ASN A 191 -8.45 0.78 5.43
C ASN A 191 -6.99 0.76 5.90
N LYS A 192 -6.82 0.81 7.23
CA LYS A 192 -5.51 0.87 7.88
C LYS A 192 -4.53 -0.18 7.36
N TYR A 193 -3.25 0.18 7.43
CA TYR A 193 -2.14 -0.68 7.03
C TYR A 193 -2.23 -1.09 5.56
N SER A 194 -2.55 -0.11 4.71
CA SER A 194 -2.57 -0.32 3.27
C SER A 194 -2.42 0.94 2.46
N ILE A 195 -1.90 0.78 1.25
CA ILE A 195 -1.81 1.80 0.22
C ILE A 195 -2.22 1.22 -1.13
N GLY A 196 -2.95 1.98 -1.94
CA GLY A 196 -3.35 1.54 -3.27
C GLY A 196 -3.48 2.69 -4.26
N TYR A 197 -3.17 2.39 -5.52
CA TYR A 197 -3.38 3.24 -6.68
C TYR A 197 -4.59 2.73 -7.46
N HIS A 198 -5.57 3.59 -7.72
CA HIS A 198 -6.89 3.19 -8.22
C HIS A 198 -7.13 3.66 -9.66
N SER A 199 -7.70 2.77 -10.45
CA SER A 199 -7.88 2.88 -11.91
C SER A 199 -8.85 4.00 -12.30
N GLU A 200 -9.97 4.11 -11.57
CA GLU A 200 -11.10 4.98 -11.92
C GLU A 200 -10.77 6.48 -11.93
N ASN A 201 -9.80 6.89 -11.12
CA ASN A 201 -9.50 8.29 -10.86
C ASN A 201 -8.00 8.63 -10.90
N GLY A 202 -7.11 7.64 -10.90
CA GLY A 202 -5.67 7.89 -10.85
C GLY A 202 -5.19 8.40 -9.47
N ASN A 203 -6.01 8.26 -8.44
CA ASN A 203 -5.64 8.67 -7.09
C ASN A 203 -4.94 7.53 -6.34
N LYS A 204 -4.12 7.93 -5.38
CA LYS A 204 -3.65 7.04 -4.33
C LYS A 204 -4.55 7.15 -3.10
N TYR A 205 -4.71 6.04 -2.41
CA TYR A 205 -5.43 5.91 -1.15
C TYR A 205 -4.48 5.32 -0.12
N HIS A 206 -4.48 5.88 1.09
CA HIS A 206 -3.65 5.42 2.18
C HIS A 206 -4.44 5.39 3.48
N ASN A 207 -4.55 4.19 4.06
CA ASN A 207 -5.20 3.90 5.35
C ASN A 207 -6.68 4.27 5.48
N SER A 208 -7.32 4.81 4.43
CA SER A 208 -8.72 5.26 4.47
C SER A 208 -9.24 5.56 3.05
N GLN A 209 -10.43 5.06 2.74
CA GLN A 209 -11.17 5.40 1.52
C GLN A 209 -11.52 6.90 1.43
N PHE A 210 -11.50 7.62 2.55
CA PHE A 210 -11.79 9.05 2.62
C PHE A 210 -10.54 9.93 2.46
N ASN A 211 -9.35 9.32 2.44
CA ASN A 211 -8.06 10.00 2.26
C ASN A 211 -7.54 9.83 0.83
N LEU A 212 -8.37 10.16 -0.15
CA LEU A 212 -7.99 10.14 -1.56
C LEU A 212 -7.02 11.30 -1.85
N GLN A 213 -5.97 11.03 -2.60
CA GLN A 213 -4.99 12.03 -3.01
C GLN A 213 -4.67 11.89 -4.48
N GLU A 214 -4.68 13.01 -5.21
CA GLU A 214 -4.21 13.06 -6.58
C GLU A 214 -2.77 12.55 -6.65
N TYR A 215 -2.47 11.76 -7.69
CA TYR A 215 -1.20 11.08 -7.78
C TYR A 215 -0.74 10.82 -9.21
N GLY A 216 -1.54 10.12 -10.01
CA GLY A 216 -1.17 9.74 -11.37
C GLY A 216 -2.34 9.85 -12.34
N PRO A 217 -2.10 9.56 -13.63
CA PRO A 217 -3.17 9.47 -14.61
C PRO A 217 -4.17 8.36 -14.26
N LYS A 218 -5.37 8.41 -14.83
CA LYS A 218 -6.26 7.25 -14.82
C LYS A 218 -5.63 6.12 -15.62
N TRP A 219 -5.98 4.90 -15.26
CA TRP A 219 -5.62 3.69 -15.98
C TRP A 219 -6.84 2.79 -15.96
N SER A 220 -7.17 2.16 -17.06
CA SER A 220 -8.34 1.27 -17.17
C SER A 220 -8.43 0.61 -18.54
N GLU A 221 -7.57 0.99 -19.48
CA GLU A 221 -7.62 0.48 -20.83
C GLU A 221 -7.10 -0.94 -20.88
N ILE A 222 -7.69 -1.76 -21.75
CA ILE A 222 -7.15 -3.09 -22.01
C ILE A 222 -5.73 -2.94 -22.57
N GLY A 223 -4.77 -3.58 -21.92
CA GLY A 223 -3.34 -3.49 -22.23
C GLY A 223 -2.56 -2.48 -21.39
N ASP A 224 -3.22 -1.61 -20.61
CA ASP A 224 -2.55 -0.79 -19.59
C ASP A 224 -1.78 -1.71 -18.64
N THR A 225 -0.52 -1.37 -18.38
CA THR A 225 0.32 -2.09 -17.42
C THR A 225 0.72 -1.15 -16.30
N VAL A 226 0.41 -1.53 -15.06
CA VAL A 226 0.65 -0.71 -13.87
C VAL A 226 1.50 -1.49 -12.87
N GLY A 227 2.54 -0.85 -12.37
CA GLY A 227 3.46 -1.43 -11.39
C GLY A 227 3.31 -0.84 -10.00
N CYS A 228 3.70 -1.61 -9.00
CA CYS A 228 3.82 -1.17 -7.61
C CYS A 228 5.22 -1.53 -7.11
N GLY A 229 5.94 -0.52 -6.65
CA GLY A 229 7.29 -0.62 -6.12
C GLY A 229 7.36 -0.25 -4.64
N TYR A 230 8.26 -0.91 -3.91
CA TYR A 230 8.51 -0.69 -2.50
C TYR A 230 10.01 -0.75 -2.21
N ARG A 231 10.55 0.33 -1.65
CA ARG A 231 11.94 0.45 -1.25
C ARG A 231 12.04 0.24 0.25
N SER A 232 12.44 -0.96 0.68
CA SER A 232 12.43 -1.33 2.11
C SER A 232 13.47 -0.58 2.94
N SER A 233 14.50 0.00 2.31
CA SER A 233 15.48 0.84 3.01
C SER A 233 14.93 2.19 3.48
N SER A 234 13.88 2.71 2.82
CA SER A 234 13.27 4.03 3.13
C SER A 234 11.79 3.94 3.47
N GLY A 235 11.16 2.77 3.31
CA GLY A 235 9.72 2.60 3.42
C GLY A 235 8.94 3.29 2.30
N GLU A 236 9.58 3.64 1.19
CA GLU A 236 8.92 4.36 0.09
C GLU A 236 8.15 3.40 -0.82
N VAL A 237 6.87 3.72 -1.03
CA VAL A 237 6.00 3.06 -2.00
C VAL A 237 5.77 3.98 -3.19
N PHE A 238 5.82 3.44 -4.39
CA PHE A 238 5.52 4.16 -5.62
C PHE A 238 4.80 3.27 -6.62
N PHE A 239 4.28 3.88 -7.68
CA PHE A 239 3.68 3.16 -8.79
C PHE A 239 4.26 3.61 -10.13
N THR A 240 4.04 2.76 -11.13
CA THR A 240 4.36 3.06 -12.52
C THR A 240 3.11 2.87 -13.37
N LYS A 241 2.98 3.63 -14.46
CA LYS A 241 2.01 3.35 -15.52
C LYS A 241 2.75 3.30 -16.84
N ASP A 242 2.60 2.21 -17.56
CA ASP A 242 3.19 1.97 -18.86
C ASP A 242 4.70 2.28 -18.96
N GLY A 243 5.42 1.92 -17.89
CA GLY A 243 6.86 2.11 -17.78
C GLY A 243 7.28 3.48 -17.25
N GLU A 244 6.35 4.42 -17.09
CA GLU A 244 6.62 5.73 -16.50
C GLU A 244 6.51 5.67 -14.97
N TYR A 245 7.53 6.18 -14.27
CA TYR A 245 7.55 6.31 -12.82
C TYR A 245 6.71 7.53 -12.38
N LEU A 246 5.74 7.32 -11.49
CA LEU A 246 4.77 8.35 -11.10
C LEU A 246 5.17 9.14 -9.84
N GLY A 247 6.38 8.94 -9.32
CA GLY A 247 6.82 9.56 -8.07
C GLY A 247 6.49 8.73 -6.83
N VAL A 248 7.00 9.12 -5.67
CA VAL A 248 6.70 8.47 -4.39
C VAL A 248 5.24 8.71 -4.02
N ALA A 249 4.50 7.63 -3.78
CA ALA A 249 3.12 7.67 -3.33
C ALA A 249 3.04 7.90 -1.82
N HIS A 250 3.86 7.21 -1.04
CA HIS A 250 3.97 7.38 0.40
C HIS A 250 5.34 6.88 0.91
N SER A 251 5.75 7.35 2.09
CA SER A 251 6.96 6.90 2.77
C SER A 251 6.60 6.57 4.21
N TYR A 252 6.77 5.31 4.61
CA TYR A 252 6.47 4.84 5.96
C TYR A 252 7.58 5.16 6.97
N GLY A 253 8.83 5.31 6.51
CA GLY A 253 9.95 5.59 7.41
C GLY A 253 10.10 4.48 8.45
N ASP A 254 10.06 4.84 9.73
CA ASP A 254 10.19 3.90 10.85
C ASP A 254 8.89 3.13 11.17
N ASP A 255 7.73 3.61 10.68
CA ASP A 255 6.41 3.00 10.90
C ASP A 255 6.04 2.00 9.78
N ASP A 256 7.04 1.25 9.30
CA ASP A 256 6.92 0.34 8.17
C ASP A 256 6.37 -1.04 8.56
N HIS A 257 5.82 -1.76 7.58
CA HIS A 257 5.17 -3.06 7.77
C HIS A 257 5.70 -4.13 6.81
N VAL A 258 5.36 -5.39 7.10
CA VAL A 258 5.58 -6.50 6.15
C VAL A 258 4.50 -6.43 5.07
N TRP A 259 4.89 -5.91 3.90
CA TRP A 259 3.97 -5.64 2.80
C TRP A 259 3.73 -6.84 1.90
N TYR A 260 2.47 -7.12 1.63
CA TYR A 260 2.05 -8.08 0.60
C TYR A 260 1.58 -7.33 -0.66
N PRO A 261 2.11 -7.67 -1.84
CA PRO A 261 1.48 -7.35 -3.11
C PRO A 261 0.00 -7.67 -3.12
N THR A 262 -0.82 -6.67 -3.44
CA THR A 262 -2.27 -6.77 -3.39
C THR A 262 -2.90 -6.19 -4.65
N ILE A 263 -3.88 -6.91 -5.19
CA ILE A 263 -4.70 -6.50 -6.33
C ILE A 263 -6.15 -6.59 -5.87
N GLY A 264 -6.96 -5.58 -6.17
CA GLY A 264 -8.40 -5.64 -5.96
C GLY A 264 -9.19 -5.08 -7.12
N ALA A 265 -10.47 -5.46 -7.20
CA ALA A 265 -11.40 -4.92 -8.16
C ALA A 265 -12.81 -4.76 -7.61
N GLU A 266 -13.53 -3.79 -8.14
CA GLU A 266 -14.99 -3.67 -8.07
C GLU A 266 -15.51 -3.80 -9.51
N GLY A 267 -16.01 -4.98 -9.88
CA GLY A 267 -16.40 -5.28 -11.26
C GLY A 267 -15.59 -6.39 -11.91
N THR A 268 -16.10 -6.93 -13.03
CA THR A 268 -15.51 -8.12 -13.63
C THR A 268 -14.30 -7.78 -14.50
N CYS A 269 -13.16 -8.41 -14.21
CA CYS A 269 -11.94 -8.21 -14.97
C CYS A 269 -11.06 -9.48 -15.01
N LYS A 270 -10.18 -9.50 -16.00
CA LYS A 270 -9.07 -10.43 -16.15
C LYS A 270 -7.76 -9.66 -16.09
N ILE A 271 -6.87 -10.08 -15.19
CA ILE A 271 -5.59 -9.44 -14.89
C ILE A 271 -4.47 -10.46 -15.04
N GLU A 272 -3.43 -10.10 -15.76
CA GLU A 272 -2.16 -10.81 -15.77
C GLU A 272 -1.19 -10.16 -14.80
N VAL A 273 -0.47 -10.97 -14.04
CA VAL A 273 0.50 -10.54 -13.04
C VAL A 273 1.89 -10.95 -13.49
N ASN A 274 2.83 -10.02 -13.36
CA ASN A 274 4.23 -10.26 -13.64
C ASN A 274 5.08 -9.92 -12.41
N PHE A 275 5.95 -10.85 -12.02
CA PHE A 275 6.91 -10.70 -10.93
C PHE A 275 8.36 -10.59 -11.43
N GLY A 276 8.58 -10.59 -12.75
CA GLY A 276 9.89 -10.34 -13.35
C GLY A 276 10.91 -11.46 -13.11
N ASP A 277 10.56 -12.70 -13.43
CA ASP A 277 11.47 -13.85 -13.32
C ASP A 277 12.19 -14.16 -14.66
N SER A 278 13.02 -15.21 -14.65
CA SER A 278 13.82 -15.62 -15.83
C SER A 278 12.99 -16.06 -17.03
N HIS A 279 11.73 -16.48 -16.82
CA HIS A 279 10.84 -16.97 -17.87
C HIS A 279 9.87 -15.90 -18.34
N ASN A 280 9.56 -14.91 -17.50
CA ASN A 280 8.73 -13.76 -17.84
C ASN A 280 9.33 -12.48 -17.26
N MET A 281 10.11 -11.76 -18.08
CA MET A 281 10.65 -10.45 -17.70
C MET A 281 9.55 -9.41 -17.59
N PHE A 282 9.78 -8.37 -16.78
CA PHE A 282 8.93 -7.18 -16.81
C PHE A 282 8.84 -6.58 -18.22
N LYS A 283 7.63 -6.15 -18.57
CA LYS A 283 7.29 -5.55 -19.87
C LYS A 283 8.20 -4.35 -20.13
N TYR A 284 8.41 -3.51 -19.13
CA TYR A 284 9.26 -2.33 -19.23
C TYR A 284 10.68 -2.59 -18.70
N LYS A 285 11.67 -2.29 -19.56
CA LYS A 285 13.11 -2.51 -19.28
C LYS A 285 13.58 -1.90 -17.94
N PRO A 286 13.18 -0.69 -17.53
CA PRO A 286 13.65 -0.09 -16.28
C PRO A 286 13.29 -0.87 -15.01
N ALA A 287 12.21 -1.65 -15.03
CA ALA A 287 11.79 -2.46 -13.88
C ALA A 287 12.56 -3.79 -13.77
N ARG A 288 13.24 -4.21 -14.84
CA ARG A 288 13.97 -5.49 -14.87
C ARG A 288 15.04 -5.48 -13.78
N SER A 289 15.05 -6.53 -12.95
CA SER A 289 15.89 -6.71 -11.75
C SER A 289 15.30 -6.25 -10.41
N TYR A 290 14.07 -5.72 -10.39
CA TYR A 290 13.43 -5.29 -9.15
C TYR A 290 12.28 -6.20 -8.69
N GLY A 291 12.28 -7.48 -9.08
CA GLY A 291 11.21 -8.42 -8.69
C GLY A 291 10.93 -8.44 -7.17
N PRO A 292 9.81 -9.05 -6.72
CA PRO A 292 9.38 -9.02 -5.31
C PRO A 292 10.42 -9.59 -4.33
N GLY A 293 11.39 -10.38 -4.83
CA GLY A 293 12.54 -10.94 -4.12
C GLY A 293 13.82 -10.08 -4.09
N ALA A 294 13.79 -8.84 -4.63
CA ALA A 294 14.94 -7.97 -4.91
C ALA A 294 16.05 -8.67 -5.73
N GLN A 295 15.71 -9.14 -6.94
CA GLN A 295 16.66 -9.79 -7.86
C GLN A 295 17.52 -8.79 -8.65
N GLY A 296 18.24 -7.92 -7.95
CA GLY A 296 19.31 -7.13 -8.54
C GLY A 296 20.54 -8.01 -8.77
N GLY A 297 20.70 -8.68 -9.93
CA GLY A 297 22.05 -9.08 -10.33
C GLY A 297 22.24 -10.34 -11.18
N TRP A 298 21.30 -11.29 -11.25
CA TRP A 298 21.52 -12.47 -12.10
C TRP A 298 21.33 -12.18 -13.59
N LEU A 299 20.42 -11.27 -13.96
CA LEU A 299 20.24 -10.85 -15.35
C LEU A 299 21.36 -9.90 -15.84
N TYR A 300 22.13 -9.28 -14.93
CA TYR A 300 23.23 -8.37 -15.27
C TYR A 300 24.48 -9.09 -15.80
N LYS A 301 24.71 -10.37 -15.46
CA LYS A 301 25.88 -11.11 -15.99
C LYS A 301 25.80 -11.40 -17.50
N HIS A 302 24.62 -11.23 -18.10
CA HIS A 302 24.41 -11.47 -19.53
C HIS A 302 24.00 -10.22 -20.31
N LEU A 303 23.93 -9.06 -19.65
CA LEU A 303 23.66 -7.78 -20.27
C LEU A 303 24.94 -6.94 -20.22
N ASP A 304 25.56 -6.75 -21.37
CA ASP A 304 26.75 -5.93 -21.56
C ASP A 304 26.47 -4.47 -21.17
N PRO A 305 27.04 -3.95 -20.06
CA PRO A 305 26.79 -2.59 -19.60
C PRO A 305 27.37 -1.51 -20.53
N SER A 306 28.16 -1.88 -21.54
CA SER A 306 28.63 -0.96 -22.59
C SER A 306 27.58 -0.69 -23.67
N LYS A 307 26.50 -1.48 -23.73
CA LYS A 307 25.35 -1.20 -24.60
C LYS A 307 24.43 -0.21 -23.90
N LYS A 308 24.52 1.05 -24.33
CA LYS A 308 23.63 2.15 -23.92
C LYS A 308 22.17 1.70 -23.96
N TRP A 309 21.42 2.26 -23.00
CA TRP A 309 19.97 2.20 -22.90
C TRP A 309 19.34 2.84 -24.14
N ALA A 310 19.20 2.05 -25.20
CA ALA A 310 18.48 2.43 -26.40
C ALA A 310 17.24 1.56 -26.53
N GLU A 311 16.16 2.23 -26.89
CA GLU A 311 14.90 1.67 -27.36
C GLU A 311 15.16 0.55 -28.37
N ASP A 312 14.36 -0.51 -28.21
CA ASP A 312 14.00 -1.54 -29.20
C ASP A 312 12.99 -2.46 -28.50
#